data_AF-A0A1F0NBZ5-F1
#
_entry.id   AF-A0A1F0NBZ5-F1
#
_cell.length_a   1.000
_cell.length_b   1.000
_cell.length_c   1.000
_cell.angle_alpha   90.00
_cell.angle_beta   90.00
_cell.angle_gamma   90.00
#
_symmetry.space_group_name_H-M   'P 1'
#
loop_
_entity.id
_entity.type
_entity.pdbx_description
1 polymer ?
#
loop_
_entity_poly.entity_id
_entity_poly.type
_entity_poly.pdbx_seq_one_letter_code
_entity_poly.pdbx_strand_id
1 'polypeptide(L)' 'MGDKPISFRDSDGNFVSAADVWNEKKLEELFNRLNPNRALRLARTKKQAENNKS' A
#
# COMPACT_ATOMS: atom_id res chain seq x y z
N MET A 1 9.67 23.78 -21.37
CA MET A 1 10.40 23.48 -20.11
C MET A 1 10.21 21.99 -19.89
N GLY A 2 11.25 21.18 -20.09
CA GLY A 2 11.12 19.72 -20.05
C GLY A 2 10.79 19.24 -18.64
N ASP A 3 9.82 18.34 -18.53
CA ASP A 3 9.57 17.60 -17.30
C ASP A 3 10.89 16.96 -16.87
N LYS A 4 11.45 17.44 -15.77
CA LYS A 4 12.54 16.73 -15.12
C LYS A 4 11.94 15.41 -14.67
N PRO A 5 12.40 14.25 -15.15
CA PRO A 5 11.95 13.00 -14.56
C PRO A 5 12.28 13.08 -13.07
N ILE A 6 11.26 12.91 -12.22
CA ILE A 6 11.45 12.83 -10.78
C ILE A 6 12.22 11.54 -10.53
N SER A 7 13.55 11.63 -10.60
CA SER A 7 14.42 10.49 -10.37
C SER A 7 14.44 10.20 -8.88
N PHE A 8 13.59 9.28 -8.45
CA PHE A 8 13.71 8.69 -7.13
C PHE A 8 14.88 7.70 -7.18
N ARG A 9 15.86 7.87 -6.29
CA ARG A 9 16.97 6.93 -6.13
C ARG A 9 16.82 6.22 -4.80
N ASP A 10 17.14 4.93 -4.78
CA ASP A 10 17.22 4.17 -3.53
C ASP A 10 18.47 4.57 -2.75
N SER A 11 18.61 4.01 -1.54
CA SER A 11 19.77 4.23 -0.68
C SER A 11 21.09 3.79 -1.31
N ASP A 12 21.03 2.94 -2.34
CA ASP A 12 22.18 2.40 -3.07
C ASP A 12 22.49 3.23 -4.34
N GLY A 13 21.73 4.30 -4.60
CA GLY A 13 21.93 5.22 -5.71
C GLY A 13 21.37 4.73 -7.05
N ASN A 14 20.65 3.61 -7.09
CA ASN A 14 19.98 3.11 -8.28
C ASN A 14 18.68 3.88 -8.53
N PHE A 15 18.35 4.11 -9.80
CA PHE A 15 17.06 4.69 -10.17
C PHE A 15 15.97 3.63 -9.96
N VAL A 16 15.03 3.95 -9.08
CA VAL A 16 13.87 3.09 -8.79
C VAL A 16 12.63 3.75 -9.34
N SER A 17 11.82 2.95 -10.04
CA SER A 17 10.50 3.42 -10.47
C SER A 17 9.64 3.68 -9.24
N ALA A 18 8.71 4.62 -9.33
CA ALA A 18 7.72 4.84 -8.27
C ALA A 18 6.97 3.54 -7.92
N ALA A 19 6.81 2.62 -8.88
CA ALA A 19 6.25 1.29 -8.65
C ALA A 19 7.13 0.43 -7.72
N ASP A 20 8.45 0.50 -7.85
CA ASP A 20 9.41 -0.26 -7.04
C ASP A 20 9.49 0.28 -5.61
N VAL A 21 9.29 1.59 -5.45
CA VAL A 21 9.29 2.26 -4.15
C VAL A 21 8.11 1.82 -3.29
N TRP A 22 6.95 1.53 -3.90
CA TRP A 22 5.70 1.16 -3.23
C TRP A 22 5.51 -0.37 -3.11
N ASN A 23 6.41 -1.01 -2.36
CA ASN A 23 6.29 -2.44 -2.03
C ASN A 23 5.07 -2.73 -1.12
N GLU A 24 4.55 -3.95 -1.15
CA GLU A 24 3.38 -4.41 -0.38
C GLU A 24 3.47 -4.03 1.10
N LYS A 25 4.65 -4.17 1.70
CA LYS A 25 4.90 -3.80 3.10
C LYS A 25 4.69 -2.32 3.39
N LYS A 26 5.18 -1.44 2.50
CA LYS A 26 5.04 0.02 2.64
C LYS A 26 3.60 0.46 2.41
N LEU A 27 2.92 -0.18 1.47
CA LEU A 27 1.49 0.05 1.24
C LEU A 27 0.67 -0.40 2.45
N GLU A 28 0.97 -1.56 3.01
CA GLU A 28 0.28 -2.07 4.20
C GLU A 28 0.50 -1.18 5.42
N GLU A 29 1.73 -0.74 5.67
CA GLU A 29 2.06 0.22 6.73
C GLU A 29 1.32 1.56 6.53
N LEU A 30 1.30 2.08 5.30
CA LEU A 30 0.57 3.30 4.96
C LEU A 30 -0.94 3.14 5.20
N PHE A 31 -1.52 2.01 4.78
CA PHE A 31 -2.93 1.71 5.01
C PHE A 31 -3.26 1.58 6.50
N ASN A 32 -2.37 0.97 7.29
CA ASN A 32 -2.54 0.85 8.74
C ASN A 32 -2.43 2.21 9.43
N ARG A 33 -1.53 3.09 8.97
CA ARG A 33 -1.36 4.45 9.51
C ARG A 33 -2.54 5.36 9.18
N LEU A 34 -2.99 5.36 7.93
CA LEU A 34 -4.09 6.22 7.48
C LEU A 34 -5.48 5.65 7.82
N ASN A 35 -5.59 4.34 8.02
CA ASN A 35 -6.83 3.69 8.40
C ASN A 35 -6.58 2.59 9.45
N PRO A 36 -6.37 2.97 10.72
CA PRO A 36 -6.11 2.00 11.79
C PRO A 36 -7.29 1.04 12.02
N ASN A 37 -8.51 1.44 11.67
CA ASN A 37 -9.71 0.61 11.78
C ASN A 37 -9.90 -0.35 10.58
N ARG A 38 -8.98 -0.36 9.60
CA ARG A 38 -9.05 -1.22 8.41
C ARG A 38 -9.06 -2.70 8.78
N ALA A 39 -8.23 -3.12 9.73
CA ALA A 39 -8.16 -4.52 10.16
C ALA A 39 -9.50 -5.01 10.73
N LEU A 40 -10.14 -4.19 11.58
CA LEU A 40 -11.45 -4.48 12.15
C LEU A 40 -12.54 -4.56 11.07
N ARG A 41 -12.50 -3.67 10.08
CA ARG A 41 -13.44 -3.68 8.96
C ARG A 41 -13.26 -4.94 8.11
N LEU A 42 -12.03 -5.31 7.76
CA LEU A 42 -11.74 -6.52 7.01
C LEU A 42 -12.22 -7.78 7.74
N ALA A 43 -12.00 -7.86 9.05
CA ALA A 43 -12.48 -8.98 9.86
C ALA A 43 -14.02 -9.07 9.86
N ARG A 44 -14.72 -7.93 9.97
CA ARG A 44 -16.18 -7.88 9.87
C ARG A 44 -16.69 -8.26 8.48
N THR A 45 -16.07 -7.75 7.42
CA THR A 45 -16.47 -8.08 6.04
C THR A 45 -16.26 -9.56 5.73
N LYS A 46 -15.17 -10.17 6.20
CA LYS A 46 -14.94 -11.62 6.06
C LYS A 46 -16.03 -12.43 6.77
N LYS A 47 -16.32 -12.11 8.04
CA LYS A 47 -17.40 -12.78 8.80
C LYS A 47 -18.78 -12.63 8.14
N GLN A 48 -19.09 -11.45 7.60
CA GLN A 48 -20.34 -11.22 6.88
C GLN A 48 -20.42 -12.01 5.56
N ALA A 49 -19.31 -12.09 4.81
CA ALA A 49 -19.25 -12.87 3.58
C ALA A 49 -19.35 -14.39 3.84
N GLU A 50 -18.79 -14.87 4.95
CA GLU A 50 -18.94 -16.25 5.40
C GLU A 50 -20.39 -16.56 5.80
N ASN A 51 -21.04 -15.67 6.54
CA ASN A 51 -22.42 -15.85 6.98
C ASN A 51 -23.44 -15.79 5.83
N ASN A 52 -23.19 -14.97 4.80
CA ASN A 52 -24.03 -14.90 3.58
C ASN A 52 -23.85 -16.09 2.63
N LYS A 53 -22.86 -16.97 2.87
CA LYS A 53 -22.63 -18.18 2.08
C LYS A 53 -23.29 -19.42 2.69
N SER A 54 -23.88 -19.32 3.88
CA SER A 54 -24.54 -20.44 4.59
C SER A 54 -26.05 -20.45 4.41
#